data_AF-A0A0F8WKG3-F1
#
_entry.id   AF-A0A0F8WKG3-F1
#
_cell.length_a   1.000
_cell.length_b   1.000
_cell.length_c   1.000
_cell.angle_alpha   90.00
_cell.angle_beta   90.00
_cell.angle_gamma   90.00
#
_symmetry.space_group_name_H-M   'P 1'
#
loop_
_entity.id
_entity.type
_entity.pdbx_description
1 polymer ?
#
loop_
_entity_poly.entity_id
_entity_poly.type
_entity_poly.pdbx_seq_one_letter_code
_entity_poly.pdbx_strand_id
1 'polypeptide(L)'
;TPKSIRDAMPSIREKLSHLLTTKKTIAHRAQFDLLWLRAKGVECKASFDTKYAGHILDENVPTKLKARSPEDTPGQVEMYLGVPSGYSLDMSHADTHIWPLRELSKYGGMDAAYTWRLRIRHLREFDKEPRLLKLFANVTMPAVELFTQIETNGIAVDWGYLDSLFNEKKKGKCDKKLKKITDTFQKSMPACPAVWADDLPPMEPIVGDWDTDDLGILLHDGLGYPVIEAKRTKKTHLASLKDEVLLDIKADVAADEEAVGFIDLLIEYADLRKDQAFVEGWHAAKRGDGRIHATYHMDGTVTGRCSCREPNMQQVPKHLRRAFIARPGWGLLQVDYSQLELRLAAEDALEKVM
;
A
#
# COMPACT_ATOMS: atom_id res chain seq x y z
N THR A 1 -28.15 29.65 8.86
CA THR A 1 -27.88 29.02 10.18
C THR A 1 -27.46 27.57 9.97
N PRO A 2 -26.84 26.90 10.95
CA PRO A 2 -26.54 25.46 10.84
C PRO A 2 -27.77 24.61 10.50
N LYS A 3 -28.95 25.00 11.02
CA LYS A 3 -30.24 24.37 10.69
C LYS A 3 -30.59 24.54 9.21
N SER A 4 -30.50 25.75 8.66
CA SER A 4 -30.79 25.99 7.23
C SER A 4 -29.86 25.23 6.29
N ILE A 5 -28.60 25.00 6.68
CA ILE A 5 -27.66 24.17 5.89
C ILE A 5 -28.12 22.71 5.90
N ARG A 6 -28.47 22.16 7.07
CA ARG A 6 -28.98 20.78 7.19
C ARG A 6 -30.26 20.58 6.38
N ASP A 7 -31.19 21.53 6.46
CA ASP A 7 -32.47 21.47 5.75
C ASP A 7 -32.25 21.54 4.22
N ALA A 8 -31.19 22.21 3.76
CA ALA A 8 -30.82 22.29 2.34
C ALA A 8 -30.06 21.07 1.80
N MET A 9 -29.52 20.20 2.66
CA MET A 9 -28.65 19.09 2.24
C MET A 9 -29.29 18.15 1.20
N PRO A 10 -30.57 17.75 1.30
CA PRO A 10 -31.20 16.92 0.27
C PRO A 10 -31.16 17.57 -1.12
N SER A 11 -31.54 18.85 -1.20
CA SER A 11 -31.51 19.61 -2.46
C SER A 11 -30.09 19.83 -2.98
N ILE A 12 -29.12 20.04 -2.08
CA ILE A 12 -27.71 20.16 -2.47
C ILE A 12 -27.21 18.85 -3.08
N ARG A 13 -27.50 17.70 -2.45
CA ARG A 13 -27.11 16.39 -2.96
C ARG A 13 -27.72 16.14 -4.33
N GLU A 14 -29.01 16.38 -4.50
CA GLU A 14 -29.71 16.22 -5.77
C GLU A 14 -29.08 17.07 -6.89
N LYS A 15 -28.84 18.36 -6.63
CA LYS A 15 -28.23 19.28 -7.61
C LYS A 15 -26.80 18.88 -7.96
N LEU A 16 -26.00 18.48 -6.96
CA LEU A 16 -24.64 17.98 -7.19
C LEU A 16 -24.66 16.67 -7.98
N SER A 17 -25.55 15.74 -7.63
CA SER A 17 -25.72 14.48 -8.35
C SER A 17 -26.05 14.73 -9.82
N HIS A 18 -27.02 15.61 -10.08
CA HIS A 18 -27.38 16.00 -11.44
C HIS A 18 -26.18 16.60 -12.20
N LEU A 19 -25.44 17.53 -11.58
CA LEU A 19 -24.28 18.16 -12.22
C LEU A 19 -23.17 17.14 -12.52
N LEU A 20 -22.82 16.30 -11.56
CA LEU A 20 -21.68 15.39 -11.62
C LEU A 20 -21.94 14.11 -12.42
N THR A 21 -23.20 13.82 -12.76
CA THR A 21 -23.57 12.69 -13.63
C THR A 21 -23.87 13.12 -15.06
N THR A 22 -24.31 14.36 -15.30
CA THR A 22 -24.68 14.86 -16.63
C THR A 22 -23.57 15.62 -17.36
N LYS A 23 -22.63 16.24 -16.63
CA LYS A 23 -21.52 16.98 -17.22
C LYS A 23 -20.24 16.14 -17.27
N LYS A 24 -19.33 16.53 -18.17
CA LYS A 24 -17.96 16.00 -18.16
C LYS A 24 -17.22 16.63 -16.97
N THR A 25 -16.74 15.78 -16.09
CA THR A 25 -16.04 16.15 -14.85
C THR A 25 -14.57 15.82 -14.97
N ILE A 26 -13.73 16.65 -14.37
CA ILE A 26 -12.29 16.50 -14.38
C ILE A 26 -11.82 16.59 -12.94
N ALA A 27 -10.99 15.65 -12.54
CA ALA A 27 -10.44 15.59 -11.21
C ALA A 27 -8.96 15.27 -11.27
N HIS A 28 -8.29 15.41 -10.14
CA HIS A 28 -6.96 14.88 -9.92
C HIS A 28 -7.06 13.87 -8.79
N ARG A 29 -6.79 12.58 -9.05
CA ARG A 29 -7.08 11.47 -8.12
C ARG A 29 -8.59 11.34 -7.84
N ALA A 30 -9.38 11.19 -8.89
CA ALA A 30 -10.83 11.11 -8.88
C ALA A 30 -11.40 10.14 -7.83
N GLN A 31 -10.79 8.96 -7.64
CA GLN A 31 -11.23 7.97 -6.64
C GLN A 31 -11.48 8.60 -5.27
N PHE A 32 -10.61 9.51 -4.82
CA PHE A 32 -10.74 10.16 -3.52
C PHE A 32 -12.02 10.99 -3.41
N ASP A 33 -12.25 11.88 -4.39
CA ASP A 33 -13.44 12.73 -4.41
C ASP A 33 -14.72 11.92 -4.61
N LEU A 34 -14.69 10.92 -5.49
CA LEU A 34 -15.83 10.05 -5.78
C LEU A 34 -16.25 9.26 -4.54
N LEU A 35 -15.31 8.65 -3.81
CA LEU A 35 -15.59 7.95 -2.56
C LEU A 35 -16.24 8.88 -1.53
N TRP A 36 -15.67 10.07 -1.34
CA TRP A 36 -16.19 11.04 -0.38
C TRP A 36 -17.60 11.50 -0.72
N LEU A 37 -17.86 11.83 -1.98
CA LEU A 37 -19.16 12.27 -2.48
C LEU A 37 -20.22 11.16 -2.37
N ARG A 38 -19.88 9.94 -2.82
CA ARG A 38 -20.78 8.78 -2.76
C ARG A 38 -21.15 8.41 -1.33
N ALA A 39 -20.19 8.46 -0.40
CA ALA A 39 -20.44 8.26 1.03
C ALA A 39 -21.40 9.32 1.64
N LYS A 40 -21.57 10.48 0.99
CA LYS A 40 -22.53 11.53 1.37
C LYS A 40 -23.84 11.47 0.58
N GLY A 41 -24.06 10.43 -0.23
CA GLY A 41 -25.27 10.25 -1.04
C GLY A 41 -25.30 11.14 -2.29
N VAL A 42 -24.14 11.54 -2.80
CA VAL A 42 -24.03 12.24 -4.09
C VAL A 42 -23.60 11.23 -5.16
N GLU A 43 -24.39 11.12 -6.22
CA GLU A 43 -24.04 10.34 -7.39
C GLU A 43 -23.04 11.12 -8.24
N CYS A 44 -21.95 10.49 -8.64
CA CYS A 44 -20.90 11.18 -9.37
C CYS A 44 -20.07 10.19 -10.19
N LYS A 45 -19.50 10.69 -11.29
CA LYS A 45 -18.52 9.98 -12.12
C LYS A 45 -17.41 10.95 -12.50
N ALA A 46 -16.24 10.43 -12.86
CA ALA A 46 -15.14 11.22 -13.40
C ALA A 46 -15.00 10.96 -14.90
N SER A 47 -14.88 12.02 -15.71
CA SER A 47 -14.67 11.89 -17.17
C SER A 47 -13.20 12.02 -17.57
N PHE A 48 -12.35 12.54 -16.69
CA PHE A 48 -10.91 12.67 -16.91
C PHE A 48 -10.19 12.80 -15.57
N ASP A 49 -9.14 12.02 -15.36
CA ASP A 49 -8.27 12.13 -14.20
C ASP A 49 -6.87 12.58 -14.61
N THR A 50 -6.44 13.76 -14.18
CA THR A 50 -5.12 14.32 -14.54
C THR A 50 -3.97 13.56 -13.89
N LYS A 51 -4.19 12.91 -12.75
CA LYS A 51 -3.19 12.06 -12.11
C LYS A 51 -2.82 10.90 -13.03
N TYR A 52 -3.83 10.16 -13.46
CA TYR A 52 -3.65 8.99 -14.32
C TYR A 52 -3.30 9.37 -15.76
N ALA A 53 -3.81 10.49 -16.27
CA ALA A 53 -3.36 11.01 -17.56
C ALA A 53 -1.86 11.31 -17.56
N GLY A 54 -1.34 11.95 -16.50
CA GLY A 54 0.08 12.19 -16.33
C GLY A 54 0.89 10.89 -16.33
N HIS A 55 0.46 9.91 -15.53
CA HIS A 55 1.15 8.60 -15.44
C HIS A 55 1.15 7.81 -16.76
N ILE A 56 0.05 7.83 -17.53
CA ILE A 56 -0.01 7.14 -18.83
C ILE A 56 0.88 7.82 -19.87
N LEU A 57 1.07 9.15 -19.77
CA LEU A 57 1.93 9.90 -20.68
C LEU A 57 3.41 9.73 -20.34
N ASP A 58 3.75 9.68 -19.06
CA ASP A 58 5.10 9.41 -18.57
C ASP A 58 5.03 8.84 -17.14
N GLU A 59 5.38 7.58 -16.99
CA GLU A 59 5.34 6.87 -15.71
C GLU A 59 6.49 7.23 -14.76
N ASN A 60 7.49 7.97 -15.25
CA ASN A 60 8.69 8.34 -14.49
C ASN A 60 8.57 9.71 -13.80
N VAL A 61 7.46 10.42 -13.99
CA VAL A 61 7.25 11.76 -13.44
C VAL A 61 6.34 11.74 -12.21
N PRO A 62 6.44 12.75 -11.32
CA PRO A 62 5.55 12.86 -10.18
C PRO A 62 4.08 12.90 -10.59
N THR A 63 3.26 12.03 -9.99
CA THR A 63 1.83 11.96 -10.31
C THR A 63 0.99 12.86 -9.42
N LYS A 64 1.53 13.34 -8.29
CA LYS A 64 0.83 14.26 -7.38
C LYS A 64 0.56 15.62 -8.03
N LEU A 65 -0.52 16.27 -7.62
CA LEU A 65 -0.91 17.57 -8.17
C LEU A 65 0.16 18.62 -7.92
N LYS A 66 0.61 18.72 -6.67
CA LYS A 66 1.50 19.77 -6.16
C LYS A 66 2.36 19.30 -5.00
N ALA A 67 3.41 20.05 -4.69
CA ALA A 67 4.19 19.88 -3.48
C ALA A 67 3.40 20.35 -2.24
N ARG A 68 3.53 19.66 -1.09
CA ARG A 68 2.87 20.08 0.16
C ARG A 68 3.73 21.06 0.95
N SER A 69 5.05 20.96 0.84
CA SER A 69 6.02 21.90 1.39
C SER A 69 7.06 22.31 0.33
N PRO A 70 7.92 23.31 0.60
CA PRO A 70 9.01 23.67 -0.32
C PRO A 70 10.06 22.56 -0.52
N GLU A 71 10.25 21.68 0.47
CA GLU A 71 11.22 20.58 0.45
C GLU A 71 10.66 19.31 -0.20
N ASP A 72 9.34 19.23 -0.35
CA ASP A 72 8.66 18.16 -1.07
C ASP A 72 9.06 18.15 -2.54
N THR A 73 9.13 16.96 -3.13
CA THR A 73 9.26 16.81 -4.58
C THR A 73 8.21 17.66 -5.31
N PRO A 74 8.52 18.33 -6.44
CA PRO A 74 7.51 19.03 -7.23
C PRO A 74 6.36 18.10 -7.68
N GLY A 75 5.16 18.65 -7.82
CA GLY A 75 4.03 17.97 -8.47
C GLY A 75 3.89 18.36 -9.94
N GLN A 76 2.82 17.89 -10.57
CA GLN A 76 2.53 18.19 -11.97
C GLN A 76 2.29 19.69 -12.23
N VAL A 77 1.76 20.42 -11.26
CA VAL A 77 1.51 21.86 -11.39
C VAL A 77 2.81 22.65 -11.46
N GLU A 78 3.76 22.37 -10.57
CA GLU A 78 5.09 22.99 -10.61
C GLU A 78 5.83 22.58 -11.88
N MET A 79 5.84 21.27 -12.19
CA MET A 79 6.58 20.71 -13.31
C MET A 79 6.07 21.19 -14.68
N TYR A 80 4.76 21.18 -14.91
CA TYR A 80 4.20 21.45 -16.24
C TYR A 80 3.63 22.86 -16.42
N LEU A 81 3.22 23.52 -15.33
CA LEU A 81 2.65 24.86 -15.40
C LEU A 81 3.60 25.95 -14.91
N GLY A 82 4.77 25.58 -14.35
CA GLY A 82 5.77 26.53 -13.85
C GLY A 82 5.29 27.36 -12.66
N VAL A 83 4.29 26.89 -11.93
CA VAL A 83 3.77 27.56 -10.73
C VAL A 83 4.71 27.27 -9.57
N PRO A 84 5.20 28.26 -8.82
CA PRO A 84 6.05 28.01 -7.66
C PRO A 84 5.36 27.17 -6.58
N SER A 85 6.11 26.32 -5.89
CA SER A 85 5.67 25.62 -4.69
C SER A 85 5.19 26.62 -3.61
N GLY A 86 4.22 26.22 -2.79
CA GLY A 86 3.81 27.00 -1.61
C GLY A 86 2.41 27.63 -1.64
N TYR A 87 1.57 27.33 -2.63
CA TYR A 87 0.13 27.65 -2.56
C TYR A 87 -0.69 26.58 -1.81
N SER A 88 -0.02 25.56 -1.30
CA SER A 88 -0.62 24.52 -0.46
C SER A 88 -0.94 25.07 0.93
N LEU A 89 -2.05 24.63 1.50
CA LEU A 89 -2.35 24.84 2.92
C LEU A 89 -1.73 23.67 3.70
N ASP A 90 -1.14 23.96 4.86
CA ASP A 90 -0.71 22.92 5.77
C ASP A 90 -1.93 22.28 6.45
N MET A 91 -2.29 21.09 5.97
CA MET A 91 -3.44 20.34 6.44
C MET A 91 -3.03 19.13 7.28
N SER A 92 -1.75 18.95 7.62
CA SER A 92 -1.29 17.76 8.36
C SER A 92 -1.78 17.74 9.82
N HIS A 93 -2.09 18.91 10.39
CA HIS A 93 -2.46 19.06 11.81
C HIS A 93 -3.74 19.85 12.06
N ALA A 94 -4.43 20.31 11.02
CA ALA A 94 -5.59 21.18 11.16
C ALA A 94 -6.85 20.54 10.60
N ASP A 95 -7.90 20.45 11.42
CA ASP A 95 -9.24 20.22 10.92
C ASP A 95 -9.59 21.31 9.90
N THR A 96 -10.07 20.90 8.72
CA THR A 96 -10.52 21.80 7.64
C THR A 96 -11.52 22.85 8.09
N HIS A 97 -12.14 22.67 9.26
CA HIS A 97 -13.18 23.51 9.84
C HIS A 97 -12.61 24.72 10.57
N ILE A 98 -11.30 24.72 10.84
CA ILE A 98 -10.56 25.77 11.56
C ILE A 98 -10.07 26.86 10.58
N TRP A 99 -9.94 26.53 9.29
CA TRP A 99 -9.40 27.44 8.30
C TRP A 99 -10.41 28.51 7.85
N PRO A 100 -9.98 29.77 7.64
CA PRO A 100 -10.85 30.79 7.08
C PRO A 100 -11.40 30.39 5.71
N LEU A 101 -12.72 30.49 5.53
CA LEU A 101 -13.41 30.11 4.29
C LEU A 101 -12.78 30.75 3.04
N ARG A 102 -12.31 31.99 3.15
CA ARG A 102 -11.64 32.70 2.05
C ARG A 102 -10.36 32.00 1.60
N GLU A 103 -9.53 31.53 2.53
CA GLU A 103 -8.27 30.86 2.20
C GLU A 103 -8.52 29.45 1.68
N LEU A 104 -9.48 28.72 2.25
CA LEU A 104 -9.93 27.43 1.71
C LEU A 104 -10.49 27.56 0.29
N SER A 105 -11.27 28.62 0.03
CA SER A 105 -11.86 28.87 -1.29
C SER A 105 -10.78 29.19 -2.34
N LYS A 106 -9.75 29.96 -1.96
CA LYS A 106 -8.59 30.20 -2.83
C LYS A 106 -7.84 28.90 -3.11
N TYR A 107 -7.53 28.13 -2.08
CA TYR A 107 -6.85 26.84 -2.21
C TYR A 107 -7.61 25.88 -3.15
N GLY A 108 -8.90 25.64 -2.88
CA GLY A 108 -9.73 24.75 -3.69
C GLY A 108 -9.97 25.28 -5.10
N GLY A 109 -10.10 26.61 -5.25
CA GLY A 109 -10.22 27.26 -6.56
C GLY A 109 -8.96 27.09 -7.41
N MET A 110 -7.77 27.20 -6.78
CA MET A 110 -6.48 26.94 -7.45
C MET A 110 -6.36 25.48 -7.87
N ASP A 111 -6.70 24.53 -7.01
CA ASP A 111 -6.66 23.10 -7.34
C ASP A 111 -7.56 22.76 -8.55
N ALA A 112 -8.78 23.29 -8.56
CA ALA A 112 -9.70 23.11 -9.68
C ALA A 112 -9.17 23.76 -10.97
N ALA A 113 -8.68 25.01 -10.89
CA ALA A 113 -8.16 25.74 -12.05
C ALA A 113 -6.91 25.08 -12.64
N TYR A 114 -5.97 24.65 -11.80
CA TYR A 114 -4.75 23.99 -12.25
C TYR A 114 -5.02 22.58 -12.78
N THR A 115 -5.94 21.83 -12.17
CA THR A 115 -6.40 20.55 -12.71
C THR A 115 -7.00 20.72 -14.11
N TRP A 116 -7.78 21.78 -14.35
CA TRP A 116 -8.30 22.09 -15.69
C TRP A 116 -7.18 22.41 -16.69
N ARG A 117 -6.17 23.20 -16.29
CA ARG A 117 -5.02 23.54 -17.14
C ARG A 117 -4.17 22.32 -17.46
N LEU A 118 -3.93 21.44 -16.48
CA LEU A 118 -3.23 20.17 -16.69
C LEU A 118 -3.94 19.30 -17.72
N ARG A 119 -5.27 19.18 -17.65
CA ARG A 119 -6.03 18.46 -18.68
C ARG A 119 -5.75 18.98 -20.09
N ILE A 120 -5.75 20.31 -20.30
CA ILE A 120 -5.48 20.89 -21.62
C ILE A 120 -4.08 20.46 -22.10
N ARG A 121 -3.09 20.51 -21.22
CA ARG A 121 -1.72 20.08 -21.53
C ARG A 121 -1.63 18.58 -21.81
N HIS A 122 -2.27 17.72 -21.02
CA HIS A 122 -2.27 16.28 -21.26
C HIS A 122 -2.95 15.91 -22.57
N LEU A 123 -4.08 16.56 -22.92
CA LEU A 123 -4.75 16.32 -24.20
C LEU A 123 -3.86 16.66 -25.39
N ARG A 124 -3.13 17.78 -25.35
CA ARG A 124 -2.15 18.13 -26.39
C ARG A 124 -1.03 17.10 -26.55
N GLU A 125 -0.71 16.39 -25.47
CA GLU A 125 0.32 15.34 -25.48
C GLU A 125 -0.24 14.02 -25.99
N PHE A 126 -1.47 13.68 -25.61
CA PHE A 126 -2.22 12.58 -26.18
C PHE A 126 -2.47 12.73 -27.69
N ASP A 127 -2.59 13.96 -28.20
CA ASP A 127 -2.69 14.22 -29.64
C ASP A 127 -1.42 13.78 -30.39
N LYS A 128 -0.25 13.79 -29.72
CA LYS A 128 1.02 13.30 -30.28
C LYS A 128 1.10 11.76 -30.23
N GLU A 129 0.46 11.15 -29.25
CA GLU A 129 0.47 9.70 -29.02
C GLU A 129 -0.95 9.11 -28.92
N PRO A 130 -1.70 8.97 -30.04
CA PRO A 130 -3.11 8.55 -30.02
C PRO A 130 -3.35 7.16 -29.42
N ARG A 131 -2.33 6.28 -29.41
CA ARG A 131 -2.40 4.96 -28.78
C ARG A 131 -2.52 5.07 -27.26
N LEU A 132 -1.80 6.00 -26.64
CA LEU A 132 -1.89 6.26 -25.20
C LEU A 132 -3.24 6.85 -24.82
N LEU A 133 -3.83 7.69 -25.67
CA LEU A 133 -5.20 8.18 -25.46
C LEU A 133 -6.22 7.05 -25.44
N LYS A 134 -6.07 6.06 -26.33
CA LYS A 134 -6.94 4.88 -26.35
C LYS A 134 -6.79 4.05 -25.07
N LEU A 135 -5.56 3.81 -24.61
CA LEU A 135 -5.30 3.14 -23.34
C LEU A 135 -5.95 3.90 -22.17
N PHE A 136 -5.73 5.21 -22.08
CA PHE A 136 -6.30 6.05 -21.04
C PHE A 136 -7.84 6.04 -21.05
N ALA A 137 -8.45 6.25 -22.23
CA ALA A 137 -9.90 6.39 -22.35
C ALA A 137 -10.64 5.05 -22.23
N ASN A 138 -10.09 3.96 -22.76
CA ASN A 138 -10.80 2.68 -22.84
C ASN A 138 -10.43 1.70 -21.71
N VAL A 139 -9.29 1.91 -21.03
CA VAL A 139 -8.84 1.03 -19.95
C VAL A 139 -8.76 1.79 -18.64
N THR A 140 -7.95 2.86 -18.59
CA THR A 140 -7.65 3.55 -17.32
C THR A 140 -8.86 4.25 -16.72
N MET A 141 -9.61 5.04 -17.48
CA MET A 141 -10.79 5.75 -16.96
C MET A 141 -11.93 4.82 -16.53
N PRO A 142 -12.27 3.74 -17.27
CA PRO A 142 -13.17 2.71 -16.76
C PRO A 142 -12.64 2.02 -15.49
N ALA A 143 -11.33 1.79 -15.40
CA ALA A 143 -10.70 1.22 -14.21
C ALA A 143 -10.81 2.15 -12.99
N VAL A 144 -10.72 3.48 -13.15
CA VAL A 144 -10.99 4.45 -12.06
C VAL A 144 -12.36 4.20 -11.43
N GLU A 145 -13.40 4.03 -12.25
CA GLU A 145 -14.75 3.75 -11.76
C GLU A 145 -14.82 2.39 -11.07
N LEU A 146 -14.25 1.35 -11.68
CA LEU A 146 -14.22 0.01 -11.12
C LEU A 146 -13.52 -0.03 -9.76
N PHE A 147 -12.33 0.56 -9.64
CA PHE A 147 -11.61 0.60 -8.36
C PHE A 147 -12.34 1.43 -7.31
N THR A 148 -12.97 2.54 -7.70
CA THR A 148 -13.85 3.30 -6.79
C THR A 148 -14.97 2.41 -6.24
N GLN A 149 -15.57 1.54 -7.07
CA GLN A 149 -16.59 0.59 -6.61
C GLN A 149 -16.00 -0.52 -5.72
N ILE A 150 -14.84 -1.07 -6.06
CA ILE A 150 -14.13 -2.06 -5.22
C ILE A 150 -13.84 -1.47 -3.84
N GLU A 151 -13.29 -0.25 -3.79
CA GLU A 151 -13.01 0.50 -2.57
C GLU A 151 -14.27 0.81 -1.77
N THR A 152 -15.37 1.18 -2.44
CA THR A 152 -16.66 1.44 -1.78
C THR A 152 -17.24 0.17 -1.16
N ASN A 153 -17.17 -0.95 -1.87
CA ASN A 153 -17.73 -2.22 -1.43
C ASN A 153 -16.94 -2.84 -0.27
N GLY A 154 -15.60 -2.76 -0.31
CA GLY A 154 -14.72 -3.45 0.63
C GLY A 154 -14.90 -4.98 0.63
N ILE A 155 -14.21 -5.67 1.53
CA ILE A 155 -14.31 -7.12 1.73
C ILE A 155 -14.71 -7.46 3.17
N ALA A 156 -15.59 -8.46 3.35
CA ALA A 156 -15.97 -8.94 4.67
C ALA A 156 -14.89 -9.88 5.24
N VAL A 157 -14.69 -9.79 6.54
CA VAL A 157 -13.64 -10.50 7.26
C VAL A 157 -14.23 -11.20 8.48
N ASP A 158 -13.82 -12.45 8.69
CA ASP A 158 -14.03 -13.18 9.93
C ASP A 158 -13.01 -12.71 10.97
N TRP A 159 -13.38 -11.66 11.70
CA TRP A 159 -12.56 -11.10 12.76
C TRP A 159 -12.34 -12.07 13.91
N GLY A 160 -13.30 -12.96 14.19
CA GLY A 160 -13.15 -13.97 15.25
C GLY A 160 -12.07 -15.00 14.91
N TYR A 161 -11.99 -15.40 13.64
CA TYR A 161 -10.89 -16.22 13.15
C TYR A 161 -9.54 -15.50 13.26
N LEU A 162 -9.44 -14.24 12.84
CA LEU A 162 -8.20 -13.46 12.98
C LEU A 162 -7.77 -13.31 14.44
N ASP A 163 -8.71 -12.95 15.32
CA ASP A 163 -8.49 -12.82 16.77
C ASP A 163 -8.02 -14.15 17.42
N SER A 164 -8.40 -15.29 16.83
CA SER A 164 -7.93 -16.60 17.26
C SER A 164 -6.46 -16.87 16.92
N LEU A 165 -5.93 -16.21 15.88
CA LEU A 165 -4.53 -16.31 15.47
C LEU A 165 -3.65 -15.29 16.19
N PHE A 166 -4.01 -14.02 16.08
CA PHE A 166 -3.33 -12.87 16.67
C PHE A 166 -4.36 -11.92 17.25
N ASN A 167 -4.14 -11.38 18.45
CA ASN A 167 -5.02 -10.38 19.03
C ASN A 167 -4.28 -9.38 19.92
N GLU A 168 -4.95 -8.27 20.25
CA GLU A 168 -4.38 -7.20 21.09
C GLU A 168 -3.88 -7.68 22.46
N LYS A 169 -4.44 -8.78 22.98
CA LYS A 169 -4.03 -9.36 24.28
C LYS A 169 -2.81 -10.28 24.15
N LYS A 170 -2.26 -10.46 22.94
CA LYS A 170 -1.20 -11.42 22.60
C LYS A 170 -1.52 -12.85 23.08
N LYS A 171 -2.80 -13.27 22.94
CA LYS A 171 -3.31 -14.58 23.40
C LYS A 171 -3.71 -15.51 22.27
N GLY A 172 -3.60 -15.08 21.02
CA GLY A 172 -3.89 -15.89 19.87
C GLY A 172 -2.96 -17.11 19.78
N LYS A 173 -3.34 -18.10 18.97
CA LYS A 173 -2.53 -19.31 18.79
C LYS A 173 -1.14 -18.96 18.25
N CYS A 174 -1.06 -18.04 17.29
CA CYS A 174 0.19 -17.60 16.69
C CYS A 174 0.97 -16.68 17.63
N ASP A 175 0.31 -15.81 18.41
CA ASP A 175 0.97 -15.01 19.45
C ASP A 175 1.74 -15.89 20.46
N LYS A 176 1.10 -16.97 20.94
CA LYS A 176 1.71 -17.91 21.88
C LYS A 176 2.91 -18.63 21.28
N LYS A 177 2.81 -18.96 19.98
CA LYS A 177 3.89 -19.63 19.25
C LYS A 177 5.08 -18.69 19.06
N LEU A 178 4.80 -17.46 18.63
CA LEU A 178 5.78 -16.40 18.49
C LEU A 178 6.51 -16.15 19.81
N LYS A 179 5.77 -16.03 20.92
CA LYS A 179 6.36 -15.90 22.26
C LYS A 179 7.29 -17.07 22.62
N LYS A 180 6.87 -18.31 22.34
CA LYS A 180 7.70 -19.49 22.61
C LYS A 180 9.01 -19.48 21.82
N ILE A 181 8.97 -19.03 20.56
CA ILE A 181 10.17 -18.90 19.72
C ILE A 181 11.08 -17.79 20.26
N THR A 182 10.52 -16.62 20.58
CA THR A 182 11.25 -15.52 21.23
C THR A 182 11.93 -15.96 22.53
N ASP A 183 11.21 -16.69 23.39
CA ASP A 183 11.77 -17.23 24.64
C ASP A 183 12.90 -18.25 24.39
N THR A 184 12.90 -18.91 23.23
CA THR A 184 13.96 -19.84 22.82
C THR A 184 15.18 -19.06 22.35
N PHE A 185 15.01 -18.05 21.51
CA PHE A 185 16.10 -17.17 21.08
C PHE A 185 16.81 -16.50 22.26
N GLN A 186 16.04 -16.00 23.24
CA GLN A 186 16.62 -15.40 24.43
C GLN A 186 17.50 -16.37 25.23
N LYS A 187 17.14 -17.66 25.27
CA LYS A 187 17.92 -18.70 25.97
C LYS A 187 19.16 -19.13 25.21
N SER A 188 19.10 -19.12 23.88
CA SER A 188 20.23 -19.45 23.01
C SER A 188 21.26 -18.32 22.91
N MET A 189 20.99 -17.16 23.51
CA MET A 189 21.87 -15.99 23.41
C MET A 189 23.16 -16.20 24.20
N PRO A 190 24.34 -15.97 23.61
CA PRO A 190 25.62 -16.02 24.33
C PRO A 190 25.67 -14.93 25.42
N ALA A 191 26.39 -15.18 26.50
CA ALA A 191 26.59 -14.19 27.56
C ALA A 191 27.37 -12.97 27.02
N CYS A 192 26.87 -11.76 27.29
CA CYS A 192 27.52 -10.50 26.94
C CYS A 192 28.92 -10.36 27.62
N PRO A 193 29.95 -9.79 26.95
CA PRO A 193 29.97 -9.25 25.59
C PRO A 193 30.75 -10.18 24.64
N ALA A 194 30.04 -10.87 23.74
CA ALA A 194 30.61 -11.14 22.42
C ALA A 194 30.81 -9.77 21.73
N VAL A 195 31.88 -9.57 20.97
CA VAL A 195 32.05 -8.33 20.21
C VAL A 195 30.98 -8.32 19.11
N TRP A 196 29.94 -7.51 19.27
CA TRP A 196 28.86 -7.37 18.29
C TRP A 196 29.36 -6.39 17.22
N ALA A 197 30.02 -6.89 16.17
CA ALA A 197 30.75 -6.14 15.14
C ALA A 197 31.96 -5.30 15.62
N ASP A 198 33.00 -5.21 14.78
CA ASP A 198 34.30 -4.57 15.10
C ASP A 198 34.21 -3.07 15.48
N ASP A 199 33.07 -2.42 15.24
CA ASP A 199 32.87 -0.97 15.39
C ASP A 199 31.70 -0.55 16.32
N LEU A 200 30.97 -1.48 16.95
CA LEU A 200 29.87 -1.13 17.86
C LEU A 200 30.30 -1.28 19.34
N PRO A 201 29.83 -0.39 20.23
CA PRO A 201 30.09 -0.53 21.66
C PRO A 201 29.46 -1.83 22.22
N PRO A 202 29.99 -2.39 23.32
CA PRO A 202 29.38 -3.54 23.98
C PRO A 202 27.90 -3.25 24.30
N MET A 203 26.99 -4.02 23.73
CA MET A 203 25.56 -3.87 23.94
C MET A 203 25.04 -4.87 24.98
N GLU A 204 24.09 -4.44 25.79
CA GLU A 204 23.33 -5.36 26.64
C GLU A 204 22.56 -6.36 25.76
N PRO A 205 22.36 -7.61 26.21
CA PRO A 205 21.50 -8.56 25.52
C PRO A 205 20.13 -7.94 25.24
N ILE A 206 19.70 -7.97 23.98
CA ILE A 206 18.40 -7.47 23.57
C ILE A 206 17.32 -8.29 24.29
N VAL A 207 16.35 -7.59 24.88
CA VAL A 207 15.22 -8.20 25.59
C VAL A 207 13.93 -7.85 24.87
N GLY A 208 13.22 -8.86 24.38
CA GLY A 208 11.84 -8.69 23.89
C GLY A 208 11.63 -9.02 22.42
N ASP A 209 10.97 -8.13 21.68
CA ASP A 209 10.64 -8.32 20.27
C ASP A 209 11.87 -8.00 19.40
N TRP A 210 12.34 -8.98 18.65
CA TRP A 210 13.58 -8.90 17.86
C TRP A 210 13.27 -8.35 16.47
N ASP A 211 13.96 -7.28 16.07
CA ASP A 211 13.91 -6.81 14.71
C ASP A 211 14.86 -7.62 13.80
N THR A 212 14.84 -7.32 12.49
CA THR A 212 15.63 -8.07 11.51
C THR A 212 17.13 -7.81 11.63
N ASP A 213 17.51 -6.61 12.11
CA ASP A 213 18.90 -6.23 12.29
C ASP A 213 19.47 -6.99 13.52
N ASP A 214 18.72 -7.04 14.62
CA ASP A 214 19.05 -7.77 15.85
C ASP A 214 19.31 -9.27 15.59
N LEU A 215 18.45 -9.89 14.78
CA LEU A 215 18.58 -11.29 14.39
C LEU A 215 19.81 -11.53 13.50
N GLY A 216 20.14 -10.57 12.64
CA GLY A 216 21.33 -10.66 11.77
C GLY A 216 22.61 -10.67 12.60
N ILE A 217 22.69 -9.81 13.61
CA ILE A 217 23.85 -9.75 14.50
C ILE A 217 23.92 -11.03 15.36
N LEU A 218 22.79 -11.53 15.89
CA LEU A 218 22.76 -12.79 16.64
C LEU A 218 23.32 -13.97 15.82
N LEU A 219 22.87 -14.14 14.58
CA LEU A 219 23.29 -15.29 13.75
C LEU A 219 24.78 -15.27 13.45
N HIS A 220 25.29 -14.14 12.99
CA HIS A 220 26.65 -14.06 12.47
C HIS A 220 27.68 -13.79 13.55
N ASP A 221 27.43 -12.82 14.42
CA ASP A 221 28.41 -12.37 15.42
C ASP A 221 28.22 -13.10 16.76
N GLY A 222 26.97 -13.49 17.08
CA GLY A 222 26.65 -14.23 18.30
C GLY A 222 26.87 -15.74 18.18
N LEU A 223 26.32 -16.36 17.14
CA LEU A 223 26.31 -17.82 16.93
C LEU A 223 27.37 -18.30 15.93
N GLY A 224 28.02 -17.39 15.20
CA GLY A 224 29.10 -17.72 14.26
C GLY A 224 28.64 -18.37 12.95
N TYR A 225 27.37 -18.20 12.57
CA TYR A 225 26.84 -18.75 11.31
C TYR A 225 27.35 -18.01 10.07
N PRO A 226 27.52 -18.72 8.93
CA PRO A 226 28.15 -18.16 7.75
C PRO A 226 27.36 -17.00 7.13
N VAL A 227 28.08 -16.02 6.60
CA VAL A 227 27.50 -14.91 5.82
C VAL A 227 27.50 -15.31 4.34
N ILE A 228 26.35 -15.71 3.80
CA ILE A 228 26.22 -16.19 2.41
C ILE A 228 26.22 -15.03 1.40
N GLU A 229 25.43 -13.98 1.65
CA GLU A 229 25.46 -12.77 0.84
C GLU A 229 26.44 -11.74 1.42
N ALA A 230 27.57 -11.52 0.75
CA ALA A 230 28.45 -10.37 1.06
C ALA A 230 27.76 -9.00 0.84
N LYS A 231 26.58 -8.98 0.20
CA LYS A 231 25.75 -7.78 0.01
C LYS A 231 25.05 -7.42 1.31
N ARG A 232 25.80 -6.78 2.20
CA ARG A 232 25.26 -6.02 3.31
C ARG A 232 24.20 -5.03 2.81
N THR A 233 23.10 -4.89 3.54
CA THR A 233 22.04 -3.92 3.19
C THR A 233 22.65 -2.53 3.05
N LYS A 234 22.25 -1.77 2.01
CA LYS A 234 22.80 -0.42 1.76
C LYS A 234 22.55 0.58 2.89
N LYS A 235 21.55 0.31 3.74
CA LYS A 235 21.09 1.23 4.80
C LYS A 235 21.62 0.85 6.18
N THR A 236 21.72 -0.43 6.50
CA THR A 236 22.11 -0.91 7.85
C THR A 236 23.47 -1.59 7.87
N HIS A 237 24.06 -1.88 6.69
CA HIS A 237 25.35 -2.58 6.55
C HIS A 237 25.38 -3.97 7.20
N LEU A 238 24.22 -4.59 7.41
CA LEU A 238 24.04 -5.92 8.00
C LEU A 238 23.72 -6.97 6.94
N ALA A 239 23.95 -8.24 7.28
CA ALA A 239 23.65 -9.37 6.40
C ALA A 239 22.13 -9.52 6.19
N SER A 240 21.73 -9.93 4.99
CA SER A 240 20.33 -10.09 4.61
C SER A 240 19.76 -11.39 5.19
N LEU A 241 18.62 -11.32 5.88
CA LEU A 241 17.87 -12.49 6.36
C LEU A 241 16.63 -12.79 5.53
N LYS A 242 16.75 -12.71 4.20
CA LYS A 242 15.69 -13.16 3.30
C LYS A 242 15.58 -14.68 3.34
N ASP A 243 14.39 -15.19 3.04
CA ASP A 243 14.11 -16.63 3.01
C ASP A 243 15.16 -17.43 2.20
N GLU A 244 15.57 -16.93 1.04
CA GLU A 244 16.63 -17.54 0.21
C GLU A 244 17.97 -17.64 0.95
N VAL A 245 18.37 -16.59 1.66
CA VAL A 245 19.63 -16.57 2.43
C VAL A 245 19.55 -17.50 3.63
N LEU A 246 18.40 -17.57 4.31
CA LEU A 246 18.20 -18.50 5.43
C LEU A 246 18.28 -19.96 4.98
N LEU A 247 17.78 -20.28 3.77
CA LEU A 247 17.89 -21.60 3.19
C LEU A 247 19.35 -21.96 2.83
N ASP A 248 20.11 -21.00 2.32
CA ASP A 248 21.53 -21.21 2.04
C ASP A 248 22.35 -21.39 3.32
N ILE A 249 22.10 -20.57 4.37
CA ILE A 249 22.72 -20.75 5.69
C ILE A 249 22.40 -22.14 6.24
N LYS A 250 21.14 -22.57 6.13
CA LYS A 250 20.71 -23.91 6.54
C LYS A 250 21.47 -25.01 5.80
N ALA A 251 21.75 -24.84 4.52
CA ALA A 251 22.51 -25.80 3.72
C ALA A 251 23.98 -25.88 4.17
N ASP A 252 24.59 -24.75 4.51
CA ASP A 252 25.98 -24.71 4.98
C ASP A 252 26.15 -25.30 6.39
N VAL A 253 25.17 -25.10 7.28
CA VAL A 253 25.18 -25.68 8.64
C VAL A 253 24.55 -27.06 8.71
N ALA A 254 24.28 -27.73 7.58
CA ALA A 254 23.52 -28.98 7.52
C ALA A 254 24.10 -30.15 8.34
N ALA A 255 25.39 -30.10 8.70
CA ALA A 255 26.04 -31.10 9.55
C ALA A 255 25.73 -30.93 11.05
N ASP A 256 25.19 -29.78 11.45
CA ASP A 256 24.85 -29.43 12.83
C ASP A 256 23.32 -29.41 12.99
N GLU A 257 22.77 -30.48 13.59
CA GLU A 257 21.33 -30.61 13.80
C GLU A 257 20.76 -29.49 14.69
N GLU A 258 21.54 -28.97 15.65
CA GLU A 258 21.11 -27.89 16.54
C GLU A 258 21.01 -26.57 15.75
N ALA A 259 22.02 -26.27 14.92
CA ALA A 259 22.01 -25.11 14.06
C ALA A 259 20.89 -25.15 13.03
N VAL A 260 20.66 -26.31 12.40
CA VAL A 260 19.53 -26.51 11.48
C VAL A 260 18.20 -26.24 12.18
N GLY A 261 18.02 -26.77 13.39
CA GLY A 261 16.82 -26.54 14.20
C GLY A 261 16.61 -25.06 14.55
N PHE A 262 17.70 -24.32 14.84
CA PHE A 262 17.64 -22.89 15.10
C PHE A 262 17.21 -22.08 13.86
N ILE A 263 17.76 -22.40 12.69
CA ILE A 263 17.38 -21.72 11.43
C ILE A 263 15.91 -22.02 11.06
N ASP A 264 15.42 -23.23 11.31
CA ASP A 264 14.00 -23.56 11.11
C ASP A 264 13.07 -22.72 12.01
N LEU A 265 13.46 -22.52 13.27
CA LEU A 265 12.74 -21.63 14.18
C LEU A 265 12.75 -20.17 13.70
N LEU A 266 13.84 -19.73 13.08
CA LEU A 266 13.97 -18.38 12.53
C LEU A 266 13.09 -18.15 11.30
N ILE A 267 13.06 -19.10 10.37
CA ILE A 267 12.14 -19.05 9.22
C ILE A 267 10.70 -18.97 9.72
N GLU A 268 10.35 -19.81 10.69
CA GLU A 268 9.02 -19.79 11.29
C GLU A 268 8.70 -18.48 12.03
N TYR A 269 9.68 -17.89 12.72
CA TYR A 269 9.53 -16.57 13.34
C TYR A 269 9.24 -15.48 12.31
N ALA A 270 9.99 -15.47 11.20
CA ALA A 270 9.82 -14.49 10.12
C ALA A 270 8.43 -14.59 9.48
N ASP A 271 7.96 -15.81 9.21
CA ASP A 271 6.61 -16.06 8.70
C ASP A 271 5.52 -15.56 9.67
N LEU A 272 5.65 -15.87 10.96
CA LEU A 272 4.70 -15.43 11.99
C LEU A 272 4.68 -13.90 12.14
N ARG A 273 5.85 -13.23 12.06
CA ARG A 273 5.93 -11.76 12.10
C ARG A 273 5.28 -11.11 10.90
N LYS A 274 5.47 -11.68 9.71
CA LYS A 274 4.81 -11.22 8.49
C LYS A 274 3.29 -11.35 8.62
N ASP A 275 2.81 -12.50 9.08
CA ASP A 275 1.38 -12.70 9.34
C ASP A 275 0.84 -11.72 10.38
N GLN A 276 1.56 -11.52 11.49
CA GLN A 276 1.20 -10.56 12.53
C GLN A 276 1.01 -9.16 11.94
N ALA A 277 1.96 -8.69 11.11
CA ALA A 277 1.89 -7.39 10.47
C ALA A 277 0.66 -7.24 9.54
N PHE A 278 0.29 -8.30 8.81
CA PHE A 278 -0.95 -8.31 8.02
C PHE A 278 -2.19 -8.18 8.91
N VAL A 279 -2.29 -9.00 9.96
CA VAL A 279 -3.46 -9.03 10.85
C VAL A 279 -3.61 -7.70 11.59
N GLU A 280 -2.53 -7.16 12.17
CA GLU A 280 -2.54 -5.85 12.83
C GLU A 280 -2.93 -4.72 11.86
N GLY A 281 -2.37 -4.72 10.64
CA GLY A 281 -2.73 -3.77 9.61
C GLY A 281 -4.21 -3.84 9.20
N TRP A 282 -4.79 -5.04 9.19
CA TRP A 282 -6.21 -5.26 8.90
C TRP A 282 -7.10 -4.81 10.04
N HIS A 283 -6.73 -5.05 11.30
CA HIS A 283 -7.45 -4.52 12.47
C HIS A 283 -7.45 -2.99 12.47
N ALA A 284 -6.31 -2.36 12.19
CA ALA A 284 -6.20 -0.90 12.09
C ALA A 284 -7.07 -0.32 10.95
N ALA A 285 -7.23 -1.05 9.85
CA ALA A 285 -8.04 -0.63 8.69
C ALA A 285 -9.54 -0.96 8.83
N LYS A 286 -9.95 -1.67 9.89
CA LYS A 286 -11.35 -2.07 10.10
C LYS A 286 -12.25 -0.84 10.26
N ARG A 287 -13.26 -0.73 9.41
CA ARG A 287 -14.27 0.34 9.51
C ARG A 287 -15.48 -0.12 10.32
N GLY A 288 -16.38 0.82 10.63
CA GLY A 288 -17.57 0.57 11.45
C GLY A 288 -18.57 -0.43 10.84
N ASP A 289 -18.47 -0.73 9.54
CA ASP A 289 -19.24 -1.77 8.85
C ASP A 289 -18.60 -3.16 8.95
N GLY A 290 -17.47 -3.28 9.65
CA GLY A 290 -16.74 -4.54 9.84
C GLY A 290 -16.03 -5.06 8.59
N ARG A 291 -15.81 -4.20 7.58
CA ARG A 291 -15.14 -4.55 6.32
C ARG A 291 -13.78 -3.87 6.21
N ILE A 292 -12.95 -4.37 5.29
CA ILE A 292 -11.69 -3.74 4.89
C ILE A 292 -11.88 -3.05 3.54
N HIS A 293 -11.44 -1.80 3.45
CA HIS A 293 -11.52 -0.95 2.25
C HIS A 293 -10.12 -0.49 1.84
N ALA A 294 -9.35 -1.39 1.22
CA ALA A 294 -8.02 -1.06 0.72
C ALA A 294 -8.08 -0.03 -0.40
N THR A 295 -7.12 0.88 -0.45
CA THR A 295 -7.00 1.88 -1.51
C THR A 295 -6.18 1.33 -2.67
N TYR A 296 -6.67 1.44 -3.90
CA TYR A 296 -6.00 0.97 -5.10
C TYR A 296 -5.38 2.12 -5.89
N HIS A 297 -4.16 1.90 -6.35
CA HIS A 297 -3.37 2.86 -7.12
C HIS A 297 -3.00 2.25 -8.46
N MET A 298 -3.41 2.90 -9.55
CA MET A 298 -3.02 2.52 -10.91
C MET A 298 -1.74 3.22 -11.39
N ASP A 299 -1.14 4.05 -10.53
CA ASP A 299 0.08 4.80 -10.80
C ASP A 299 1.25 4.38 -9.89
N GLY A 300 1.14 3.19 -9.29
CA GLY A 300 2.11 2.72 -8.28
C GLY A 300 3.31 1.98 -8.86
N THR A 301 3.26 1.54 -10.12
CA THR A 301 4.34 0.77 -10.75
C THR A 301 4.60 1.26 -12.17
N VAL A 302 5.87 1.26 -12.59
CA VAL A 302 6.30 1.59 -13.97
C VAL A 302 5.69 0.61 -14.98
N THR A 303 5.51 -0.65 -14.58
CA THR A 303 4.92 -1.69 -15.45
C THR A 303 3.43 -1.52 -15.74
N GLY A 304 2.75 -0.57 -15.11
CA GLY A 304 1.29 -0.40 -15.20
C GLY A 304 0.47 -1.38 -14.35
N ARG A 305 1.11 -2.25 -13.55
CA ARG A 305 0.40 -3.07 -12.54
C ARG A 305 -0.23 -2.17 -11.49
N CYS A 306 -1.46 -2.50 -11.11
CA CYS A 306 -2.13 -1.88 -9.98
C CYS A 306 -1.43 -2.29 -8.68
N SER A 307 -1.42 -1.38 -7.71
CA SER A 307 -0.98 -1.65 -6.34
C SER A 307 -2.11 -1.32 -5.36
N CYS A 308 -2.05 -1.84 -4.14
CA CYS A 308 -2.98 -1.45 -3.08
C CYS A 308 -2.26 -1.20 -1.76
N ARG A 309 -2.81 -0.28 -0.96
CA ARG A 309 -2.26 0.13 0.34
C ARG A 309 -3.42 0.41 1.31
N GLU A 310 -3.07 0.48 2.60
CA GLU A 310 -3.99 0.86 3.68
C GLU A 310 -5.28 0.00 3.74
N PRO A 311 -5.19 -1.34 3.80
CA PRO A 311 -3.99 -2.19 3.91
C PRO A 311 -3.62 -2.89 2.59
N ASN A 312 -2.50 -3.62 2.57
CA ASN A 312 -2.12 -4.44 1.41
C ASN A 312 -3.03 -5.69 1.31
N MET A 313 -3.73 -5.79 0.18
CA MET A 313 -4.67 -6.86 -0.15
C MET A 313 -4.22 -7.71 -1.35
N GLN A 314 -3.05 -7.44 -1.92
CA GLN A 314 -2.50 -8.21 -3.04
C GLN A 314 -1.56 -9.32 -2.58
N GLN A 315 -0.79 -9.09 -1.52
CA GLN A 315 0.24 -10.01 -1.05
C GLN A 315 -0.23 -10.90 0.12
N VAL A 316 -1.53 -11.15 0.23
CA VAL A 316 -2.11 -11.91 1.34
C VAL A 316 -1.60 -13.36 1.34
N PRO A 317 -0.97 -13.82 2.45
CA PRO A 317 -0.55 -15.21 2.61
C PRO A 317 -1.72 -16.18 2.40
N LYS A 318 -1.46 -17.32 1.73
CA LYS A 318 -2.52 -18.26 1.30
C LYS A 318 -3.35 -18.78 2.48
N HIS A 319 -2.72 -19.09 3.60
CA HIS A 319 -3.40 -19.60 4.79
C HIS A 319 -4.27 -18.55 5.49
N LEU A 320 -3.94 -17.26 5.39
CA LEU A 320 -4.75 -16.17 5.93
C LEU A 320 -5.96 -15.82 5.05
N ARG A 321 -6.00 -16.25 3.78
CA ARG A 321 -7.13 -15.96 2.86
C ARG A 321 -8.47 -16.48 3.37
N ARG A 322 -8.47 -17.51 4.23
CA ARG A 322 -9.68 -18.01 4.91
C ARG A 322 -10.40 -16.94 5.73
N ALA A 323 -9.69 -15.91 6.19
CA ALA A 323 -10.30 -14.81 6.92
C ALA A 323 -11.30 -14.02 6.08
N PHE A 324 -11.18 -14.03 4.75
CA PHE A 324 -12.11 -13.32 3.88
C PHE A 324 -13.35 -14.18 3.61
N ILE A 325 -14.50 -13.61 3.92
CA ILE A 325 -15.78 -14.32 3.85
C ILE A 325 -16.75 -13.62 2.92
N ALA A 326 -17.66 -14.39 2.33
CA ALA A 326 -18.80 -13.84 1.63
C ALA A 326 -19.81 -13.25 2.62
N ARG A 327 -20.62 -12.30 2.16
CA ARG A 327 -21.78 -11.82 2.92
C ARG A 327 -22.85 -12.94 3.03
N PRO A 328 -23.76 -12.90 4.01
CA PRO A 328 -24.80 -13.91 4.16
C PRO A 328 -25.61 -14.12 2.87
N GLY A 329 -25.77 -15.38 2.46
CA GLY A 329 -26.46 -15.77 1.22
C GLY A 329 -25.62 -15.69 -0.07
N TRP A 330 -24.32 -15.42 0.03
CA TRP A 330 -23.40 -15.29 -1.12
C TRP A 330 -22.25 -16.29 -1.02
N GLY A 331 -21.63 -16.60 -2.17
CA GLY A 331 -20.35 -17.29 -2.26
C GLY A 331 -19.25 -16.34 -2.75
N LEU A 332 -17.98 -16.68 -2.48
CA LEU A 332 -16.84 -16.02 -3.11
C LEU A 332 -16.51 -16.74 -4.43
N LEU A 333 -16.36 -15.96 -5.50
CA LEU A 333 -15.89 -16.44 -6.80
C LEU A 333 -14.49 -15.88 -7.05
N GLN A 334 -13.53 -16.77 -7.28
CA GLN A 334 -12.19 -16.39 -7.72
C GLN A 334 -12.08 -16.70 -9.21
N VAL A 335 -11.70 -15.69 -10.00
CA VAL A 335 -11.40 -15.83 -11.43
C VAL A 335 -9.95 -15.42 -11.62
N ASP A 336 -9.14 -16.32 -12.14
CA ASP A 336 -7.69 -16.14 -12.30
C ASP A 336 -7.28 -16.47 -13.74
N TYR A 337 -6.33 -15.71 -14.27
CA TYR A 337 -5.76 -16.01 -15.58
C TYR A 337 -4.59 -16.97 -15.44
N SER A 338 -4.79 -18.21 -15.87
CA SER A 338 -3.76 -19.25 -15.80
C SER A 338 -2.52 -18.86 -16.61
N GLN A 339 -1.42 -18.55 -15.90
CA GLN A 339 -0.11 -18.21 -16.46
C GLN A 339 -0.17 -17.10 -17.53
N LEU A 340 -0.94 -16.03 -17.28
CA LEU A 340 -1.10 -14.92 -18.24
C LEU A 340 0.23 -14.39 -18.79
N GLU A 341 1.21 -14.17 -17.92
CA GLU A 341 2.50 -13.60 -18.29
C GLU A 341 3.28 -14.52 -19.25
N LEU A 342 3.24 -15.83 -19.02
CA LEU A 342 3.88 -16.80 -19.89
C LEU A 342 3.18 -16.89 -21.25
N ARG A 343 1.84 -16.84 -21.26
CA ARG A 343 1.07 -16.82 -22.51
C ARG A 343 1.36 -15.57 -23.35
N LEU A 344 1.47 -14.42 -22.70
CA LEU A 344 1.85 -13.17 -23.37
C LEU A 344 3.29 -13.25 -23.90
N ALA A 345 4.22 -13.83 -23.14
CA ALA A 345 5.59 -14.03 -23.60
C ALA A 345 5.68 -14.97 -24.81
N ALA A 346 4.89 -16.05 -24.82
CA ALA A 346 4.82 -16.97 -25.96
C ALA A 346 4.28 -16.27 -27.23
N GLU A 347 3.20 -15.50 -27.08
CA GLU A 347 2.63 -14.70 -28.19
C GLU A 347 3.63 -13.66 -28.71
N ASP A 348 4.29 -12.91 -27.82
CA ASP A 348 5.28 -11.88 -28.19
C ASP A 348 6.52 -12.48 -28.87
N ALA A 349 6.94 -13.67 -28.44
CA ALA A 349 8.05 -14.42 -29.05
C ALA A 349 7.63 -15.17 -30.34
N LEU A 350 6.34 -15.19 -30.68
CA LEU A 350 5.77 -16.03 -31.75
C LEU A 350 6.14 -17.52 -31.58
N GLU A 351 6.26 -17.98 -30.33
CA GLU A 351 6.62 -19.36 -30.01
C GLU A 351 5.40 -20.27 -30.24
N LYS A 352 5.59 -21.31 -31.07
CA LYS A 352 4.49 -22.18 -31.52
C LYS A 352 4.26 -23.38 -30.59
N VAL A 353 5.25 -23.72 -29.77
CA VAL A 353 5.26 -24.95 -28.97
C VAL A 353 4.76 -24.71 -27.54
N MET A 354 5.00 -23.52 -26.98
CA MET A 354 4.41 -23.06 -25.71
C MET A 354 2.92 -22.78 -25.87
#